data_AF-A0A536GZD7-F1
#
_entry.id   AF-A0A536GZD7-F1
#
_cell.length_a   1.000
_cell.length_b   1.000
_cell.length_c   1.000
_cell.angle_alpha   90.00
_cell.angle_beta   90.00
_cell.angle_gamma   90.00
#
_symmetry.space_group_name_H-M   'P 1'
#
loop_
_entity.id
_entity.type
_entity.pdbx_description
1 polymer ?
#
loop_
_entity_poly.entity_id
_entity_poly.type
_entity_poly.pdbx_seq_one_letter_code
_entity_poly.pdbx_strand_id
1 'polypeptide(L)'
;MPGHDIIVIGASAGGVEALVKLVGQFPADLPASIFMVLHIPAQSPSLLPDILSRSGRLEAVHPRNGESIAPGCIYIAPPDHHILVARGYVRVVRGPKENRHRPAIDPLFRSAALAYGRQVVGVVLTGALDDGTAGLYAIKQRGGIAIVQNPKEALYPSMPRSALEHVNIDYCLSLSDIGPRLERLAHQQAGEEGAYPVPEDMEEEVKYVEMNLDNAVFSTNERVGKPSAFSCPECGGVLWELRDQDLLRFRCRVGHAFSVESVEAAQVEQLEDALWTALKTLEENASLSRRMAKRASERGQKSLVRLYEERVRGAEQRARLIQQVFEKEKPVSIPEAAIGQASE
;
A
#
# COMPACT_ATOMS: atom_id res chain seq x y z
N MET A 1 31.54 -11.75 9.58
CA MET A 1 30.41 -11.93 8.65
C MET A 1 29.39 -10.85 8.95
N PRO A 2 28.73 -10.26 7.95
CA PRO A 2 27.71 -9.25 8.19
C PRO A 2 26.56 -9.82 9.04
N GLY A 3 25.96 -8.96 9.87
CA GLY A 3 24.83 -9.30 10.72
C GLY A 3 23.50 -9.24 9.98
N HIS A 4 22.38 -9.29 10.69
CA HIS A 4 21.09 -8.89 10.14
C HIS A 4 20.94 -7.36 10.20
N ASP A 5 21.70 -6.65 9.37
CA ASP A 5 21.93 -5.20 9.46
C ASP A 5 21.10 -4.37 8.47
N ILE A 6 20.21 -5.00 7.69
CA ILE A 6 19.25 -4.32 6.81
C ILE A 6 17.84 -4.56 7.33
N ILE A 7 17.24 -3.53 7.93
CA ILE A 7 15.90 -3.62 8.52
C ILE A 7 14.93 -2.84 7.63
N VAL A 8 13.90 -3.50 7.12
CA VAL A 8 12.84 -2.87 6.32
C VAL A 8 11.51 -2.96 7.07
N ILE A 9 10.81 -1.83 7.20
CA ILE A 9 9.60 -1.70 8.01
C ILE A 9 8.47 -1.08 7.20
N GLY A 10 7.31 -1.71 7.24
CA GLY A 10 6.10 -1.25 6.57
C GLY A 10 4.98 -0.97 7.57
N ALA A 11 4.32 0.18 7.42
CA ALA A 11 3.17 0.57 8.22
C ALA A 11 2.15 1.35 7.37
N SER A 12 0.89 1.36 7.80
CA SER A 12 -0.18 2.09 7.12
C SER A 12 -1.09 2.77 8.16
N ALA A 13 -2.38 2.46 8.18
CA ALA A 13 -3.31 2.98 9.17
C ALA A 13 -2.85 2.67 10.62
N GLY A 14 -2.75 3.71 11.46
CA GLY A 14 -2.15 3.65 12.81
C GLY A 14 -0.62 3.64 12.84
N GLY A 15 0.04 3.71 11.68
CA GLY A 15 1.48 3.52 11.55
C GLY A 15 2.34 4.61 12.18
N VAL A 16 1.89 5.88 12.20
CA VAL A 16 2.67 6.98 12.78
C VAL A 16 2.96 6.73 14.26
N GLU A 17 1.94 6.38 15.04
CA GLU A 17 2.09 6.08 16.47
C GLU A 17 2.98 4.84 16.69
N ALA A 18 2.78 3.82 15.85
CA ALA A 18 3.57 2.59 15.94
C ALA A 18 5.06 2.85 15.67
N LEU A 19 5.38 3.60 14.61
CA LEU A 19 6.74 3.95 14.24
C LEU A 19 7.42 4.85 15.29
N VAL A 20 6.70 5.83 15.84
CA VAL A 20 7.21 6.68 16.94
C VAL A 20 7.62 5.84 18.14
N LYS A 21 6.75 4.91 18.58
CA LYS A 21 7.04 4.00 19.70
C LYS A 21 8.19 3.05 19.40
N LEU A 22 8.28 2.55 18.16
CA LEU A 22 9.34 1.63 17.74
C LEU A 22 10.70 2.33 17.69
N VAL A 23 10.78 3.50 17.05
CA VAL A 23 12.03 4.26 16.92
C VAL A 23 12.57 4.72 18.27
N GLY A 24 11.69 5.01 19.23
CA GLY A 24 12.09 5.31 20.61
C GLY A 24 12.74 4.15 21.36
N GLN A 25 12.66 2.92 20.86
CA GLN A 25 13.30 1.75 21.46
C GLN A 25 14.74 1.53 20.97
N PHE A 26 15.15 2.17 19.86
CA PHE A 26 16.47 1.90 19.26
C PHE A 26 17.61 2.59 20.03
N PRO A 27 18.71 1.87 20.30
CA PRO A 27 19.92 2.48 20.84
C PRO A 27 20.61 3.34 19.77
N ALA A 28 21.49 4.27 20.21
CA ALA A 28 22.17 5.20 19.30
C ALA A 28 23.25 4.52 18.44
N ASP A 29 23.77 3.38 18.91
CA ASP A 29 24.83 2.58 18.31
C ASP A 29 24.29 1.31 17.64
N LEU A 30 22.99 1.29 17.27
CA LEU A 30 22.38 0.18 16.57
C LEU A 30 23.18 -0.13 15.28
N PRO A 31 23.76 -1.35 15.14
CA PRO A 31 24.60 -1.69 13.99
C PRO A 31 23.77 -2.13 12.79
N ALA A 32 22.76 -1.35 12.42
CA ALA A 32 21.85 -1.63 11.31
C ALA A 32 21.43 -0.34 10.59
N SER A 33 21.03 -0.49 9.33
CA SER A 33 20.38 0.55 8.53
C SER A 33 18.90 0.24 8.43
N ILE A 34 18.04 1.24 8.68
CA ILE A 34 16.60 1.04 8.76
C ILE A 34 15.93 1.76 7.60
N PHE A 35 15.00 1.09 6.92
CA PHE A 35 14.21 1.64 5.83
C PHE A 35 12.74 1.52 6.17
N MET A 36 11.99 2.61 6.04
CA MET A 36 10.59 2.67 6.45
C MET A 36 9.70 3.17 5.33
N VAL A 37 8.60 2.46 5.12
CA VAL A 37 7.47 2.92 4.31
C VAL A 37 6.28 3.13 5.23
N LEU A 38 5.71 4.33 5.16
CA LEU A 38 4.39 4.65 5.68
C LEU A 38 3.50 5.06 4.51
N HIS A 39 2.31 4.47 4.40
CA HIS A 39 1.33 4.91 3.40
C HIS A 39 0.87 6.33 3.71
N ILE A 40 1.21 7.27 2.82
CA ILE A 40 0.88 8.69 2.96
C ILE A 40 0.38 9.27 1.64
N PRO A 41 -0.48 10.30 1.67
CA PRO A 41 -0.96 10.97 0.47
C PRO A 41 0.18 11.59 -0.35
N ALA A 42 0.14 11.44 -1.67
CA ALA A 42 1.16 11.95 -2.60
C ALA A 42 1.33 13.48 -2.59
N GLN A 43 0.28 14.23 -2.22
CA GLN A 43 0.21 15.68 -2.44
C GLN A 43 0.63 16.50 -1.21
N SER A 44 0.97 15.87 -0.09
CA SER A 44 1.34 16.55 1.15
C SER A 44 2.80 16.30 1.50
N PRO A 45 3.56 17.32 1.92
CA PRO A 45 4.90 17.10 2.46
C PRO A 45 4.81 16.22 3.70
N SER A 46 5.78 15.32 3.87
CA SER A 46 5.86 14.45 5.05
C SER A 46 6.77 15.07 6.09
N LEU A 47 6.25 15.25 7.31
CA LEU A 47 7.04 15.62 8.49
C LEU A 47 7.52 14.39 9.27
N LEU A 48 7.31 13.18 8.73
CA LEU A 48 7.63 11.94 9.42
C LEU A 48 9.12 11.83 9.81
N PRO A 49 10.11 12.22 8.98
CA PRO A 49 11.51 12.24 9.41
C PRO A 49 11.77 13.09 10.65
N ASP A 50 11.21 14.30 10.71
CA ASP A 50 11.37 15.19 11.86
C ASP A 50 10.68 14.66 13.13
N ILE A 51 9.54 13.99 12.95
CA ILE A 51 8.80 13.36 14.06
C ILE A 51 9.58 12.19 14.63
N LEU A 52 10.11 11.31 13.77
CA LEU A 52 10.84 10.13 14.19
C LEU A 52 12.22 10.48 14.79
N SER A 53 12.94 11.44 14.19
CA SER A 53 14.21 11.95 14.73
C SER A 53 14.06 12.54 16.13
N ARG A 54 12.91 13.15 16.45
CA ARG A 54 12.61 13.65 17.81
C ARG A 54 12.22 12.56 18.80
N SER A 55 11.79 11.40 18.30
CA SER A 55 11.24 10.31 19.10
C SER A 55 12.27 9.24 19.48
N GLY A 56 13.40 9.19 18.78
CA GLY A 56 14.49 8.23 19.04
C GLY A 56 15.87 8.87 19.04
N ARG A 57 16.89 8.02 18.99
CA ARG A 57 18.31 8.43 19.00
C ARG A 57 18.98 8.40 17.62
N LEU A 58 18.32 7.76 16.65
CA LEU A 58 18.80 7.65 15.28
C LEU A 58 18.20 8.78 14.44
N GLU A 59 18.99 9.31 13.51
CA GLU A 59 18.52 10.31 12.57
C GLU A 59 17.60 9.66 11.53
N ALA A 60 16.46 10.28 11.28
CA ALA A 60 15.53 9.88 10.25
C ALA A 60 15.48 10.91 9.13
N VAL A 61 15.61 10.46 7.88
CA VAL A 61 15.73 11.31 6.69
C VAL A 61 14.92 10.77 5.52
N HIS A 62 14.55 11.67 4.60
CA HIS A 62 14.22 11.26 3.23
C HIS A 62 15.54 11.06 2.45
N PRO A 63 15.82 9.85 1.94
CA PRO A 63 17.06 9.60 1.20
C PRO A 63 17.07 10.40 -0.11
N ARG A 64 18.27 10.73 -0.58
CA ARG A 64 18.49 11.14 -1.97
C ARG A 64 18.66 9.91 -2.85
N ASN A 65 18.22 9.99 -4.10
CA ASN A 65 18.46 8.91 -5.05
C ASN A 65 19.96 8.71 -5.27
N GLY A 66 20.45 7.49 -5.07
CA GLY A 66 21.88 7.13 -5.17
C GLY A 66 22.69 7.39 -3.89
N GLU A 67 22.04 7.77 -2.79
CA GLU A 67 22.71 8.00 -1.50
C GLU A 67 23.26 6.69 -0.93
N SER A 68 24.50 6.72 -0.42
CA SER A 68 25.12 5.57 0.22
C SER A 68 24.39 5.18 1.50
N ILE A 69 24.21 3.88 1.71
CA ILE A 69 23.58 3.35 2.93
C ILE A 69 24.57 3.48 4.10
N ALA A 70 24.14 4.14 5.17
CA ALA A 70 24.88 4.33 6.40
C ALA A 70 24.18 3.62 7.58
N PRO A 71 24.93 2.87 8.42
CA PRO A 71 24.39 2.29 9.63
C PRO A 71 23.98 3.39 10.63
N GLY A 72 23.00 3.10 11.48
CA GLY A 72 22.47 4.05 12.46
C GLY A 72 21.58 5.14 11.85
N CYS A 73 21.10 4.96 10.62
CA CYS A 73 20.20 5.88 9.93
C CYS A 73 18.83 5.24 9.65
N ILE A 74 17.78 6.06 9.69
CA ILE A 74 16.42 5.68 9.31
C ILE A 74 16.05 6.40 8.01
N TYR A 75 15.97 5.64 6.91
CA TYR A 75 15.56 6.12 5.60
C TYR A 75 14.06 5.96 5.42
N ILE A 76 13.36 7.07 5.21
CA ILE A 76 11.90 7.10 5.09
C ILE A 76 11.52 7.43 3.65
N ALA A 77 10.60 6.65 3.10
CA ALA A 77 10.11 6.89 1.77
C ALA A 77 9.42 8.27 1.64
N PRO A 78 9.82 9.11 0.66
CA PRO A 78 9.14 10.39 0.44
C PRO A 78 7.76 10.18 -0.19
N PRO A 79 6.81 11.12 0.00
CA PRO A 79 5.53 11.08 -0.69
C PRO A 79 5.69 10.91 -2.21
N ASP A 80 4.79 10.13 -2.82
CA ASP A 80 4.76 9.87 -4.27
C ASP A 80 6.02 9.22 -4.87
N HIS A 81 6.89 8.64 -4.04
CA HIS A 81 8.07 7.91 -4.50
C HIS A 81 8.23 6.59 -3.77
N HIS A 82 8.66 5.55 -4.46
CA HIS A 82 9.14 4.33 -3.82
C HIS A 82 10.60 4.50 -3.40
N ILE A 83 10.98 3.88 -2.29
CA ILE A 83 12.38 3.65 -1.95
C ILE A 83 12.72 2.20 -2.22
N LEU A 84 13.84 1.97 -2.89
CA LEU A 84 14.37 0.63 -3.16
C LEU A 84 15.77 0.53 -2.58
N VAL A 85 16.11 -0.66 -2.11
CA VAL A 85 17.43 -0.94 -1.55
C VAL A 85 18.26 -1.64 -2.62
N ALA A 86 19.38 -1.03 -3.01
CA ALA A 86 20.40 -1.64 -3.83
C ALA A 86 21.65 -1.88 -2.98
N ARG A 87 22.56 -2.75 -3.43
CA ARG A 87 23.77 -3.07 -2.67
C ARG A 87 24.65 -1.81 -2.53
N GLY A 88 24.68 -1.25 -1.32
CA GLY A 88 25.46 -0.09 -0.91
C GLY A 88 24.78 1.27 -1.04
N TYR A 89 23.59 1.37 -1.66
CA TYR A 89 22.93 2.66 -1.88
C TYR A 89 21.39 2.56 -1.95
N VAL A 90 20.72 3.67 -1.68
CA VAL A 90 19.26 3.80 -1.75
C VAL A 90 18.85 4.38 -3.10
N ARG A 91 17.81 3.81 -3.71
CA ARG A 91 17.16 4.39 -4.89
C ARG A 91 15.83 5.01 -4.50
N VAL A 92 15.56 6.19 -5.04
CA VAL A 92 14.27 6.87 -4.88
C VAL A 92 13.69 7.05 -6.28
N VAL A 93 12.58 6.36 -6.55
CA VAL A 93 12.03 6.22 -7.90
C VAL A 93 10.54 6.53 -7.93
N ARG A 94 10.07 7.01 -9.08
CA ARG A 94 8.65 7.31 -9.32
C ARG A 94 8.01 6.28 -10.25
N GLY A 95 8.34 5.00 -10.02
CA GLY A 95 7.77 3.88 -10.75
C GLY A 95 6.26 3.69 -10.50
N PRO A 96 5.63 2.71 -11.17
CA PRO A 96 4.21 2.42 -11.01
C PRO A 96 3.82 2.16 -9.55
N LYS A 97 2.60 2.54 -9.17
CA LYS A 97 2.04 2.18 -7.86
C LYS A 97 1.93 0.67 -7.70
N GLU A 98 2.10 0.19 -6.47
CA GLU A 98 1.83 -1.19 -6.08
C GLU A 98 0.80 -1.17 -4.94
N ASN A 99 -0.21 -2.03 -5.00
CA ASN A 99 -1.33 -2.07 -4.06
C ASN A 99 -2.02 -0.70 -3.88
N ARG A 100 -2.08 0.11 -4.97
CA ARG A 100 -2.55 1.53 -5.01
C ARG A 100 -1.67 2.55 -4.28
N HIS A 101 -0.53 2.14 -3.72
CA HIS A 101 0.33 3.00 -2.93
C HIS A 101 1.63 3.37 -3.67
N ARG A 102 2.12 4.56 -3.36
CA ARG A 102 3.45 5.06 -3.69
C ARG A 102 3.82 6.15 -2.68
N PRO A 103 4.63 5.85 -1.65
CA PRO A 103 5.38 4.60 -1.45
C PRO A 103 4.53 3.37 -1.11
N ALA A 104 4.91 2.21 -1.62
CA ALA A 104 4.39 0.89 -1.23
C ALA A 104 5.44 0.08 -0.46
N ILE A 105 5.01 -0.84 0.39
CA ILE A 105 5.87 -1.65 1.27
C ILE A 105 6.55 -2.77 0.47
N ASP A 106 5.77 -3.46 -0.37
CA ASP A 106 6.25 -4.61 -1.15
C ASP A 106 7.52 -4.32 -1.99
N PRO A 107 7.63 -3.21 -2.75
CA PRO A 107 8.85 -2.88 -3.48
C PRO A 107 10.10 -2.71 -2.62
N LEU A 108 9.95 -2.05 -1.46
CA LEU A 108 11.07 -1.88 -0.52
C LEU A 108 11.55 -3.26 -0.05
N PHE A 109 10.63 -4.12 0.38
CA PHE A 109 10.96 -5.41 0.96
C PHE A 109 11.58 -6.34 -0.10
N ARG A 110 10.99 -6.37 -1.30
CA ARG A 110 11.48 -7.14 -2.45
C ARG A 110 12.89 -6.72 -2.87
N SER A 111 13.13 -5.42 -3.00
CA SER A 111 14.47 -4.90 -3.40
C SER A 111 15.53 -5.17 -2.33
N ALA A 112 15.20 -5.03 -1.04
CA ALA A 112 16.11 -5.40 0.05
C ALA A 112 16.45 -6.89 0.04
N ALA A 113 15.44 -7.76 -0.10
CA ALA A 113 15.62 -9.21 -0.19
C ALA A 113 16.53 -9.60 -1.37
N LEU A 114 16.36 -8.93 -2.52
CA LEU A 114 17.20 -9.13 -3.69
C LEU A 114 18.67 -8.73 -3.42
N ALA A 115 18.90 -7.55 -2.84
CA ALA A 115 20.24 -6.99 -2.66
C ALA A 115 21.06 -7.60 -1.50
N TYR A 116 20.39 -7.98 -0.41
CA TYR A 116 21.01 -8.35 0.87
C TYR A 116 20.61 -9.73 1.40
N GLY A 117 19.58 -10.35 0.82
CA GLY A 117 19.16 -11.71 1.14
C GLY A 117 18.96 -11.95 2.63
N ARG A 118 19.74 -12.88 3.19
CA ARG A 118 19.65 -13.31 4.60
C ARG A 118 19.92 -12.20 5.62
N GLN A 119 20.61 -11.13 5.22
CA GLN A 119 20.89 -9.98 6.10
C GLN A 119 19.62 -9.15 6.38
N VAL A 120 18.53 -9.39 5.65
CA VAL A 120 17.32 -8.59 5.75
C VAL A 120 16.40 -9.08 6.87
N VAL A 121 15.91 -8.13 7.66
CA VAL A 121 14.76 -8.31 8.56
C VAL A 121 13.61 -7.45 8.07
N GLY A 122 12.51 -8.08 7.68
CA GLY A 122 11.27 -7.41 7.31
C GLY A 122 10.30 -7.32 8.49
N VAL A 123 9.67 -6.17 8.68
CA VAL A 123 8.71 -5.92 9.76
C VAL A 123 7.43 -5.30 9.21
N VAL A 124 6.31 -6.01 9.35
CA VAL A 124 4.97 -5.47 9.04
C VAL A 124 4.28 -5.04 10.33
N LEU A 125 3.94 -3.76 10.41
CA LEU A 125 3.20 -3.17 11.55
C LEU A 125 1.71 -3.03 11.22
N THR A 126 0.96 -2.37 12.10
CA THR A 126 -0.44 -1.98 11.89
C THR A 126 -0.70 -1.37 10.51
N GLY A 127 -1.82 -1.77 9.90
CA GLY A 127 -2.24 -1.31 8.59
C GLY A 127 -3.52 -1.97 8.09
N ALA A 128 -4.16 -1.31 7.12
CA ALA A 128 -5.29 -1.88 6.39
C ALA A 128 -4.79 -2.67 5.18
N LEU A 129 -5.62 -3.61 4.71
CA LEU A 129 -5.33 -4.51 3.59
C LEU A 129 -4.06 -5.33 3.86
N ASP A 130 -3.15 -5.44 2.89
CA ASP A 130 -2.18 -6.53 2.84
C ASP A 130 -0.81 -6.17 2.21
N ASP A 131 -0.55 -4.89 1.93
CA ASP A 131 0.76 -4.47 1.41
C ASP A 131 1.89 -4.80 2.41
N GLY A 132 2.97 -5.39 1.93
CA GLY A 132 4.06 -5.94 2.73
C GLY A 132 4.00 -7.45 2.88
N THR A 133 2.87 -8.11 2.62
CA THR A 133 2.77 -9.58 2.65
C THR A 133 3.64 -10.21 1.55
N ALA A 134 3.53 -9.75 0.30
CA ALA A 134 4.34 -10.26 -0.81
C ALA A 134 5.83 -9.91 -0.62
N GLY A 135 6.12 -8.76 -0.04
CA GLY A 135 7.46 -8.33 0.33
C GLY A 135 8.08 -9.21 1.41
N LEU A 136 7.34 -9.55 2.47
CA LEU A 136 7.81 -10.47 3.51
C LEU A 136 8.05 -11.88 2.94
N TYR A 137 7.17 -12.32 2.05
CA TYR A 137 7.36 -13.57 1.33
C TYR A 137 8.67 -13.58 0.53
N ALA A 138 8.97 -12.50 -0.21
CA ALA A 138 10.24 -12.33 -0.92
C ALA A 138 11.45 -12.37 0.04
N ILE A 139 11.35 -11.74 1.22
CA ILE A 139 12.39 -11.80 2.26
C ILE A 139 12.62 -13.25 2.72
N LYS A 140 11.54 -14.01 2.96
CA LYS A 140 11.65 -15.42 3.37
C LYS A 140 12.25 -16.30 2.27
N GLN A 141 11.89 -16.09 1.01
CA GLN A 141 12.48 -16.81 -0.12
C GLN A 141 14.00 -16.60 -0.22
N ARG A 142 14.50 -15.44 0.22
CA ARG A 142 15.92 -15.10 0.25
C ARG A 142 16.61 -15.43 1.58
N GLY A 143 15.89 -16.12 2.48
CA GLY A 143 16.40 -16.61 3.76
C GLY A 143 16.50 -15.54 4.85
N GLY A 144 15.87 -14.39 4.66
CA GLY A 144 15.77 -13.35 5.68
C GLY A 144 14.74 -13.67 6.77
N ILE A 145 14.55 -12.71 7.68
CA ILE A 145 13.68 -12.83 8.85
C ILE A 145 12.41 -12.00 8.63
N ALA A 146 11.24 -12.57 8.92
CA ALA A 146 9.96 -11.88 8.89
C ALA A 146 9.39 -11.71 10.29
N ILE A 147 9.03 -10.48 10.63
CA ILE A 147 8.42 -10.08 11.89
C ILE A 147 7.09 -9.39 11.57
N VAL A 148 6.07 -9.67 12.38
CA VAL A 148 4.81 -8.93 12.35
C VAL A 148 4.48 -8.39 13.73
N GLN A 149 3.86 -7.23 13.77
CA GLN A 149 3.18 -6.76 14.97
C GLN A 149 2.02 -7.70 15.29
N ASN A 150 1.85 -8.05 16.57
CA ASN A 150 0.76 -8.88 17.04
C ASN A 150 -0.60 -8.24 16.67
N PRO A 151 -1.43 -8.91 15.86
CA PRO A 151 -2.70 -8.33 15.41
C PRO A 151 -3.71 -8.03 16.52
N LYS A 152 -3.49 -8.52 17.75
CA LYS A 152 -4.36 -8.23 18.90
C LYS A 152 -4.16 -6.81 19.45
N GLU A 153 -3.03 -6.18 19.17
CA GLU A 153 -2.68 -4.82 19.63
C GLU A 153 -2.47 -3.82 18.48
N ALA A 154 -2.43 -4.31 17.24
CA ALA A 154 -2.42 -3.45 16.07
C ALA A 154 -3.73 -2.67 15.98
N LEU A 155 -3.65 -1.35 15.82
CA LEU A 155 -4.83 -0.49 15.67
C LEU A 155 -5.67 -0.91 14.44
N TYR A 156 -4.98 -1.32 13.37
CA TYR A 156 -5.55 -1.92 12.18
C TYR A 156 -4.86 -3.26 11.93
N PRO A 157 -5.54 -4.39 12.19
CA PRO A 157 -4.89 -5.69 12.24
C PRO A 157 -4.83 -6.42 10.89
N SER A 158 -5.44 -5.88 9.83
CA SER A 158 -5.57 -6.57 8.54
C SER A 158 -4.21 -6.91 7.92
N MET A 159 -3.30 -5.93 7.89
CA MET A 159 -2.00 -6.10 7.24
C MET A 159 -1.09 -7.11 7.96
N PRO A 160 -0.94 -7.06 9.31
CA PRO A 160 -0.28 -8.15 10.04
C PRO A 160 -0.96 -9.52 9.94
N ARG A 161 -2.31 -9.58 9.84
CA ARG A 161 -3.04 -10.85 9.69
C ARG A 161 -2.78 -11.49 8.34
N SER A 162 -2.80 -10.71 7.26
CA SER A 162 -2.46 -11.19 5.92
C SER A 162 -1.05 -11.80 5.90
N ALA A 163 -0.07 -11.10 6.50
CA ALA A 163 1.28 -11.62 6.60
C ALA A 163 1.37 -12.95 7.37
N LEU A 164 0.61 -13.12 8.47
CA LEU A 164 0.55 -14.38 9.23
C LEU A 164 -0.11 -15.53 8.46
N GLU A 165 -1.07 -15.22 7.60
CA GLU A 165 -1.81 -16.21 6.83
C GLU A 165 -0.97 -16.77 5.67
N HIS A 166 -0.15 -15.92 5.04
CA HIS A 166 0.52 -16.28 3.79
C HIS A 166 2.04 -16.43 3.88
N VAL A 167 2.66 -16.03 5.00
CA VAL A 167 4.12 -16.07 5.14
C VAL A 167 4.50 -16.88 6.38
N ASN A 168 5.58 -17.66 6.28
CA ASN A 168 6.17 -18.30 7.45
C ASN A 168 6.89 -17.26 8.32
N ILE A 169 6.12 -16.60 9.19
CA ILE A 169 6.57 -15.56 10.10
C ILE A 169 7.44 -16.14 11.21
N ASP A 170 8.64 -15.57 11.41
CA ASP A 170 9.56 -16.02 12.46
C ASP A 170 9.16 -15.48 13.84
N TYR A 171 8.63 -14.24 13.89
CA TYR A 171 8.23 -13.58 15.13
C TYR A 171 6.93 -12.80 14.99
N CYS A 172 5.95 -13.11 15.85
CA CYS A 172 4.76 -12.30 16.07
C CYS A 172 4.87 -11.66 17.46
N LEU A 173 5.11 -10.35 17.51
CA LEU A 173 5.55 -9.66 18.73
C LEU A 173 4.67 -8.48 19.09
N SER A 174 4.65 -8.14 20.38
CA SER A 174 4.14 -6.83 20.81
C SER A 174 5.03 -5.72 20.25
N LEU A 175 4.48 -4.54 20.01
CA LEU A 175 5.20 -3.39 19.49
C LEU A 175 6.37 -2.99 20.39
N SER A 176 6.24 -3.21 21.72
CA SER A 176 7.32 -2.98 22.69
C SER A 176 8.46 -3.99 22.63
N ASP A 177 8.22 -5.18 22.04
CA ASP A 177 9.23 -6.24 21.93
C ASP A 177 9.96 -6.21 20.58
N ILE A 178 9.42 -5.51 19.57
CA ILE A 178 10.01 -5.45 18.22
C ILE A 178 11.38 -4.77 18.25
N GLY A 179 11.52 -3.59 18.88
CA GLY A 179 12.79 -2.86 18.93
C GLY A 179 13.92 -3.68 19.57
N PRO A 180 13.73 -4.21 20.80
CA PRO A 180 14.70 -5.10 21.44
C PRO A 180 15.01 -6.36 20.63
N ARG A 181 14.03 -6.89 19.88
CA ARG A 181 14.28 -8.04 18.99
C ARG A 181 15.19 -7.66 17.82
N LEU A 182 14.92 -6.54 17.17
CA LEU A 182 15.72 -6.03 16.05
C LEU A 182 17.17 -5.75 16.47
N GLU A 183 17.37 -5.14 17.64
CA GLU A 183 18.71 -4.92 18.19
C GLU A 183 19.49 -6.23 18.39
N ARG A 184 18.85 -7.27 18.93
CA ARG A 184 19.48 -8.59 19.10
C ARG A 184 19.82 -9.23 17.75
N LEU A 185 18.92 -9.12 16.77
CA LEU A 185 19.13 -9.67 15.43
C LEU A 185 20.29 -8.98 14.70
N ALA A 186 20.41 -7.66 14.83
CA ALA A 186 21.50 -6.89 14.22
C ALA A 186 22.90 -7.36 14.70
N HIS A 187 22.99 -7.86 15.95
CA HIS A 187 24.22 -8.45 16.49
C HIS A 187 24.44 -9.93 16.15
N GLN A 188 23.44 -10.60 15.56
CA GLN A 188 23.54 -12.00 15.15
C GLN A 188 24.06 -12.12 13.72
N GLN A 189 24.88 -13.14 13.47
CA GLN A 189 25.44 -13.40 12.15
C GLN A 189 24.38 -14.01 11.23
N ALA A 190 24.23 -13.47 10.01
CA ALA A 190 23.18 -13.89 9.08
C ALA A 190 23.43 -15.26 8.39
N GLY A 191 24.57 -15.91 8.60
CA GLY A 191 24.97 -17.15 7.90
C GLY A 191 25.38 -16.92 6.45
N GLU A 192 25.70 -17.98 5.71
CA GLU A 192 26.22 -17.88 4.32
C GLU A 192 25.12 -17.67 3.27
N GLU A 193 25.37 -16.81 2.26
CA GLU A 193 24.40 -16.40 1.22
C GLU A 193 23.98 -17.52 0.25
N GLY A 194 24.80 -18.57 0.06
CA GLY A 194 24.68 -19.51 -1.07
C GLY A 194 23.50 -20.50 -1.05
N ALA A 195 22.72 -20.56 0.03
CA ALA A 195 21.63 -21.53 0.17
C ALA A 195 20.28 -21.09 -0.41
N TYR A 196 20.16 -19.82 -0.83
CA TYR A 196 18.91 -19.25 -1.32
C TYR A 196 19.16 -18.65 -2.71
N PRO A 197 18.70 -19.27 -3.81
CA PRO A 197 18.82 -18.70 -5.15
C PRO A 197 17.88 -17.51 -5.32
N VAL A 198 18.21 -16.59 -6.24
CA VAL A 198 17.34 -15.45 -6.57
C VAL A 198 16.27 -15.96 -7.53
N PRO A 199 14.97 -15.81 -7.21
CA PRO A 199 13.90 -16.10 -8.15
C PRO A 199 13.97 -15.17 -9.36
N GLU A 200 13.82 -15.72 -10.57
CA GLU A 200 13.94 -14.96 -11.83
C GLU A 200 12.91 -13.83 -11.94
N ASP A 201 11.68 -14.11 -11.52
CA ASP A 201 10.57 -13.16 -11.41
C ASP A 201 10.88 -11.99 -10.46
N MET A 202 11.56 -12.23 -9.34
CA MET A 202 11.92 -11.18 -8.37
C MET A 202 12.79 -10.08 -8.97
N GLU A 203 13.78 -10.45 -9.80
CA GLU A 203 14.64 -9.46 -10.47
C GLU A 203 13.86 -8.60 -11.45
N GLU A 204 12.99 -9.22 -12.25
CA GLU A 204 12.13 -8.51 -13.18
C GLU A 204 11.19 -7.56 -12.45
N GLU A 205 10.58 -8.03 -11.36
CA GLU A 205 9.67 -7.22 -10.56
C GLU A 205 10.33 -5.95 -10.02
N VAL A 206 11.56 -6.05 -9.51
CA VAL A 206 12.32 -4.88 -9.05
C VAL A 206 12.65 -3.96 -10.22
N LYS A 207 13.09 -4.49 -11.36
CA LYS A 207 13.38 -3.70 -12.58
C LYS A 207 12.16 -2.90 -13.04
N TYR A 208 10.95 -3.46 -13.00
CA TYR A 208 9.71 -2.74 -13.35
C TYR A 208 9.44 -1.54 -12.44
N VAL A 209 9.72 -1.64 -11.14
CA VAL A 209 9.53 -0.51 -10.20
C VAL A 209 10.64 0.53 -10.37
N GLU A 210 11.85 0.09 -10.70
CA GLU A 210 13.01 0.95 -10.97
C GLU A 210 12.86 1.81 -12.24
N MET A 211 12.04 1.38 -13.19
CA MET A 211 11.77 2.14 -14.41
C MET A 211 11.06 3.45 -14.05
N ASN A 212 11.79 4.56 -14.19
CA ASN A 212 11.18 5.89 -14.19
C ASN A 212 10.30 6.05 -15.44
N LEU A 213 9.15 6.70 -15.28
CA LEU A 213 8.23 7.04 -16.36
C LEU A 213 8.93 7.69 -17.58
N ASP A 214 10.02 8.41 -17.34
CA ASP A 214 10.80 9.12 -18.37
C ASP A 214 11.63 8.20 -19.29
N ASN A 215 11.93 6.97 -18.86
CA ASN A 215 12.80 6.02 -19.59
C ASN A 215 12.07 4.72 -19.97
N ALA A 216 10.74 4.74 -20.07
CA ALA A 216 9.92 3.59 -20.46
C ALA A 216 10.18 3.17 -21.92
N VAL A 217 11.29 2.48 -22.17
CA VAL A 217 11.43 1.63 -23.35
C VAL A 217 10.58 0.40 -23.05
N PHE A 218 9.35 0.38 -23.58
CA PHE A 218 8.49 -0.80 -23.56
C PHE A 218 9.17 -1.92 -24.35
N SER A 219 10.05 -2.68 -23.71
CA SER A 219 10.63 -3.87 -24.33
C SER A 219 9.52 -4.90 -24.52
N THR A 220 9.11 -5.03 -25.78
CA THR A 220 8.22 -6.06 -26.26
C THR A 220 8.92 -7.41 -26.16
N ASN A 221 8.55 -8.20 -25.14
CA ASN A 221 8.66 -9.66 -25.01
C ASN A 221 9.28 -10.07 -23.67
N GLU A 222 8.45 -10.16 -22.63
CA GLU A 222 8.17 -11.41 -21.94
C GLU A 222 7.01 -11.15 -20.98
N ARG A 223 5.92 -11.89 -21.21
CA ARG A 223 4.63 -11.65 -20.56
C ARG A 223 4.66 -12.43 -19.25
N VAL A 224 4.74 -11.73 -18.13
CA VAL A 224 4.67 -12.39 -16.82
C VAL A 224 3.20 -12.68 -16.52
N GLY A 225 2.80 -13.95 -16.64
CA GLY A 225 1.51 -14.44 -16.17
C GLY A 225 0.43 -14.75 -17.22
N LYS A 226 -0.74 -15.13 -16.73
CA LYS A 226 -1.94 -15.42 -17.56
C LYS A 226 -2.87 -14.20 -17.57
N PRO A 227 -3.44 -13.81 -18.73
CA PRO A 227 -4.35 -12.67 -18.77
C PRO A 227 -5.61 -12.99 -17.97
N SER A 228 -6.04 -12.06 -17.11
CA SER A 228 -7.27 -12.18 -16.32
C SER A 228 -8.43 -11.46 -16.99
N ALA A 229 -9.64 -11.61 -16.43
CA ALA A 229 -10.82 -10.84 -16.82
C ALA A 229 -10.87 -9.44 -16.16
N PHE A 230 -9.90 -9.10 -15.31
CA PHE A 230 -9.92 -7.87 -14.52
C PHE A 230 -9.16 -6.74 -15.22
N SER A 231 -9.67 -5.52 -15.02
CA SER A 231 -9.02 -4.29 -15.50
C SER A 231 -8.25 -3.62 -14.37
N CYS A 232 -7.11 -3.05 -14.69
CA CYS A 232 -6.24 -2.35 -13.77
C CYS A 232 -6.95 -1.09 -13.26
N PRO A 233 -7.15 -0.95 -11.95
CA PRO A 233 -7.86 0.22 -11.41
C PRO A 233 -7.16 1.56 -11.70
N GLU A 234 -5.84 1.55 -11.89
CA GLU A 234 -5.05 2.77 -12.09
C GLU A 234 -4.95 3.20 -13.56
N CYS A 235 -5.02 2.27 -14.53
CA CYS A 235 -4.81 2.61 -15.95
C CYS A 235 -5.85 2.04 -16.93
N GLY A 236 -6.78 1.22 -16.46
CA GLY A 236 -7.79 0.56 -17.30
C GLY A 236 -7.27 -0.56 -18.21
N GLY A 237 -5.97 -0.87 -18.19
CA GLY A 237 -5.39 -1.98 -18.95
C GLY A 237 -5.70 -3.36 -18.35
N VAL A 238 -5.58 -4.43 -19.13
CA VAL A 238 -5.80 -5.81 -18.64
C VAL A 238 -4.79 -6.19 -17.55
N LEU A 239 -5.28 -6.77 -16.45
CA LEU A 239 -4.47 -7.36 -15.41
C LEU A 239 -4.07 -8.79 -15.77
N TRP A 240 -2.83 -9.16 -15.45
CA TRP A 240 -2.26 -10.49 -15.64
C TRP A 240 -1.99 -11.13 -14.28
N GLU A 241 -2.37 -12.40 -14.13
CA GLU A 241 -2.16 -13.19 -12.92
C GLU A 241 -0.69 -13.58 -12.77
N LEU A 242 -0.08 -13.16 -11.67
CA LEU A 242 1.19 -13.61 -11.13
C LEU A 242 0.88 -14.60 -10.00
N ARG A 243 1.51 -15.78 -10.01
CA ARG A 243 1.31 -16.79 -8.96
C ARG A 243 2.63 -17.05 -8.27
N ASP A 244 2.77 -16.50 -7.07
CA ASP A 244 3.92 -16.67 -6.19
C ASP A 244 3.56 -17.77 -5.19
N GLN A 245 3.61 -19.04 -5.63
CA GLN A 245 3.10 -20.21 -4.90
C GLN A 245 1.63 -20.06 -4.47
N ASP A 246 1.39 -19.60 -3.23
CA ASP A 246 0.08 -19.45 -2.62
C ASP A 246 -0.44 -17.99 -2.68
N LEU A 247 0.39 -17.02 -3.09
CA LEU A 247 -0.05 -15.64 -3.31
C LEU A 247 -0.50 -15.44 -4.76
N LEU A 248 -1.77 -15.08 -4.95
CA LEU A 248 -2.27 -14.59 -6.23
C LEU A 248 -2.09 -13.07 -6.28
N ARG A 249 -1.32 -12.60 -7.26
CA ARG A 249 -1.10 -11.18 -7.51
C ARG A 249 -1.44 -10.84 -8.95
N PHE A 250 -1.62 -9.56 -9.22
CA PHE A 250 -1.94 -9.03 -10.52
C PHE A 250 -0.95 -7.97 -10.95
N ARG A 251 -0.65 -7.93 -12.25
CA ARG A 251 0.15 -6.86 -12.85
C ARG A 251 -0.44 -6.37 -14.15
N CYS A 252 -0.44 -5.06 -14.37
CA CYS A 252 -0.87 -4.47 -15.63
C CYS A 252 0.32 -4.20 -16.56
N ARG A 253 0.03 -3.90 -17.84
CA ARG A 253 1.08 -3.64 -18.86
C ARG A 253 2.02 -2.48 -18.52
N VAL A 254 1.57 -1.48 -17.77
CA VAL A 254 2.39 -0.33 -17.38
C VAL A 254 3.11 -0.53 -16.05
N GLY A 255 2.97 -1.71 -15.43
CA GLY A 255 3.69 -2.13 -14.24
C GLY A 255 2.98 -1.90 -12.91
N HIS A 256 1.74 -1.41 -12.87
CA HIS A 256 0.96 -1.41 -11.63
C HIS A 256 0.73 -2.83 -11.15
N ALA A 257 1.00 -3.08 -9.87
CA ALA A 257 0.84 -4.38 -9.24
C ALA A 257 -0.19 -4.32 -8.11
N PHE A 258 -0.90 -5.42 -7.87
CA PHE A 258 -1.97 -5.52 -6.88
C PHE A 258 -2.04 -6.93 -6.30
N SER A 259 -2.40 -7.04 -5.03
CA SER A 259 -3.01 -8.26 -4.47
C SER A 259 -4.48 -8.40 -4.84
N VAL A 260 -5.08 -9.54 -4.50
CA VAL A 260 -6.52 -9.78 -4.71
C VAL A 260 -7.36 -8.78 -3.92
N GLU A 261 -7.05 -8.61 -2.65
CA GLU A 261 -7.71 -7.72 -1.70
C GLU A 261 -7.59 -6.26 -2.15
N SER A 262 -6.42 -5.88 -2.68
CA SER A 262 -6.20 -4.54 -3.24
C SER A 262 -7.00 -4.30 -4.52
N VAL A 263 -7.20 -5.31 -5.38
CA VAL A 263 -8.07 -5.19 -6.56
C VAL A 263 -9.53 -5.06 -6.14
N GLU A 264 -10.00 -5.91 -5.21
CA GLU A 264 -11.37 -5.85 -4.70
C GLU A 264 -11.68 -4.49 -4.07
N ALA A 265 -10.82 -4.02 -3.16
CA ALA A 265 -10.98 -2.72 -2.52
C ALA A 265 -11.01 -1.57 -3.56
N ALA A 266 -10.19 -1.65 -4.61
CA ALA A 266 -10.18 -0.67 -5.67
C ALA A 266 -11.47 -0.68 -6.50
N GLN A 267 -12.06 -1.86 -6.76
CA GLN A 267 -13.33 -1.96 -7.48
C GLN A 267 -14.48 -1.36 -6.69
N VAL A 268 -14.49 -1.56 -5.37
CA VAL A 268 -15.49 -0.94 -4.48
C VAL A 268 -15.37 0.59 -4.52
N GLU A 269 -14.15 1.12 -4.36
CA GLU A 269 -13.91 2.57 -4.43
C GLU A 269 -14.31 3.17 -5.80
N GLN A 270 -13.96 2.48 -6.90
CA GLN A 270 -14.36 2.91 -8.24
C GLN A 270 -15.88 2.93 -8.46
N LEU A 271 -16.59 1.93 -7.90
CA LEU A 271 -18.04 1.89 -7.97
C LEU A 271 -18.65 3.07 -7.20
N GLU A 272 -18.18 3.34 -5.99
CA GLU A 272 -18.62 4.48 -5.18
C GLU A 272 -18.38 5.82 -5.91
N ASP A 273 -17.18 6.02 -6.46
CA ASP A 273 -16.84 7.22 -7.24
C ASP A 273 -17.73 7.39 -8.47
N ALA A 274 -18.02 6.30 -9.19
CA ALA A 274 -18.91 6.31 -10.34
C ALA A 274 -20.35 6.68 -9.94
N LEU A 275 -20.85 6.16 -8.81
CA LEU A 275 -22.16 6.48 -8.29
C LEU A 275 -22.26 7.95 -7.86
N TRP A 276 -21.24 8.49 -7.17
CA TRP A 276 -21.18 9.90 -6.81
C TRP A 276 -21.13 10.80 -8.04
N THR A 277 -20.33 10.44 -9.04
CA THR A 277 -20.24 11.17 -10.32
C THR A 277 -21.59 11.17 -11.04
N ALA A 278 -22.28 10.02 -11.09
CA ALA A 278 -23.59 9.90 -11.70
C ALA A 278 -24.65 10.74 -10.95
N LEU A 279 -24.65 10.70 -9.61
CA LEU A 279 -25.55 11.50 -8.79
C LEU A 279 -25.35 13.00 -9.04
N LYS A 280 -24.11 13.48 -8.95
CA LYS A 280 -23.75 14.88 -9.25
C LYS A 280 -24.24 15.29 -10.64
N THR A 281 -23.96 14.46 -11.65
CA THR A 281 -24.36 14.75 -13.05
C THR A 281 -25.88 14.85 -13.20
N LEU A 282 -26.64 13.99 -12.52
CA LEU A 282 -28.10 14.03 -12.54
C LEU A 282 -28.66 15.28 -11.84
N GLU A 283 -28.08 15.69 -10.71
CA GLU A 283 -28.47 16.92 -10.01
C GLU A 283 -28.18 18.17 -10.84
N GLU A 284 -27.00 18.23 -11.47
CA GLU A 284 -26.63 19.30 -12.41
C GLU A 284 -27.59 19.36 -13.61
N ASN A 285 -27.95 18.20 -14.17
CA ASN A 285 -28.92 18.09 -15.27
C ASN A 285 -30.31 18.60 -14.87
N ALA A 286 -30.79 18.24 -13.68
CA ALA A 286 -32.07 18.71 -13.14
C ALA A 286 -32.05 20.23 -12.90
N SER A 287 -30.95 20.76 -12.35
CA SER A 287 -30.75 22.20 -12.13
C SER A 287 -30.76 22.99 -13.44
N LEU A 288 -30.03 22.52 -14.45
CA LEU A 288 -30.00 23.15 -15.78
C LEU A 288 -31.37 23.09 -16.46
N SER A 289 -32.03 21.94 -16.42
CA SER A 289 -33.36 21.76 -17.03
C SER A 289 -34.41 22.65 -16.36
N ARG A 290 -34.37 22.83 -15.03
CA ARG A 290 -35.21 23.82 -14.32
C ARG A 290 -35.02 25.24 -14.84
N ARG A 291 -33.77 25.67 -15.04
CA ARG A 291 -33.47 27.01 -15.58
C ARG A 291 -34.00 27.17 -17.01
N MET A 292 -33.90 26.13 -17.83
CA MET A 292 -34.43 26.16 -19.20
C MET A 292 -35.96 26.18 -19.23
N ALA A 293 -36.63 25.42 -18.37
CA ALA A 293 -38.08 25.46 -18.20
C ALA A 293 -38.57 26.86 -17.83
N LYS A 294 -37.89 27.52 -16.88
CA LYS A 294 -38.21 28.90 -16.48
C LYS A 294 -38.09 29.88 -17.65
N ARG A 295 -36.99 29.83 -18.42
CA ARG A 295 -36.79 30.68 -19.61
C ARG A 295 -37.82 30.41 -20.72
N ALA A 296 -38.16 29.15 -20.95
CA ALA A 296 -39.18 28.77 -21.92
C ALA A 296 -40.56 29.31 -21.50
N SER A 297 -40.86 29.30 -20.19
CA SER A 297 -42.07 29.86 -19.62
C SER A 297 -42.15 31.37 -19.81
N GLU A 298 -41.06 32.10 -19.52
CA GLU A 298 -40.95 33.55 -19.76
C GLU A 298 -41.15 33.95 -21.23
N ARG A 299 -40.83 33.04 -22.17
CA ARG A 299 -41.01 33.24 -23.63
C ARG A 299 -42.32 32.68 -24.18
N GLY A 300 -43.21 32.14 -23.33
CA GLY A 300 -44.47 31.55 -23.75
C GLY A 300 -44.36 30.22 -24.53
N GLN A 301 -43.20 29.56 -24.50
CA GLN A 301 -42.92 28.35 -25.28
C GLN A 301 -43.38 27.07 -24.55
N LYS A 302 -44.70 26.85 -24.52
CA LYS A 302 -45.34 25.77 -23.71
C LYS A 302 -44.82 24.35 -23.98
N SER A 303 -44.52 24.01 -25.23
CA SER A 303 -43.98 22.68 -25.58
C SER A 303 -42.60 22.44 -24.96
N LEU A 304 -41.73 23.45 -24.98
CA LEU A 304 -40.40 23.38 -24.38
C LEU A 304 -40.45 23.36 -22.86
N VAL A 305 -41.40 24.06 -22.24
CA VAL A 305 -41.63 23.98 -20.79
C VAL A 305 -41.90 22.53 -20.37
N ARG A 306 -42.86 21.86 -21.02
CA ARG A 306 -43.21 20.46 -20.71
C ARG A 306 -42.02 19.51 -20.87
N LEU A 307 -41.28 19.65 -21.97
CA LEU A 307 -40.09 18.85 -22.24
C LEU A 307 -39.03 18.99 -21.13
N TYR A 308 -38.73 20.23 -20.70
CA TYR A 308 -37.75 20.45 -19.64
C TYR A 308 -38.25 19.98 -18.28
N GLU A 309 -39.54 20.13 -17.96
CA GLU A 309 -40.13 19.59 -16.72
C GLU A 309 -40.09 18.06 -16.66
N GLU A 310 -40.29 17.38 -17.79
CA GLU A 310 -40.12 15.92 -17.90
C GLU A 310 -38.65 15.53 -17.66
N ARG A 311 -37.69 16.26 -18.24
CA ARG A 311 -36.26 16.03 -17.99
C ARG A 311 -35.89 16.22 -16.52
N VAL A 312 -36.40 17.25 -15.85
CA VAL A 312 -36.22 17.47 -14.41
C VAL A 312 -36.71 16.25 -13.63
N ARG A 313 -37.97 15.84 -13.84
CA ARG A 313 -38.56 14.69 -13.16
C ARG A 313 -37.76 13.41 -13.36
N GLY A 314 -37.35 13.13 -14.61
CA GLY A 314 -36.55 11.96 -14.93
C GLY A 314 -35.13 11.98 -14.34
N ALA A 315 -34.49 13.14 -14.24
CA ALA A 315 -33.19 13.28 -13.60
C ALA A 315 -33.29 13.09 -12.08
N GLU A 316 -34.27 13.72 -11.43
CA GLU A 316 -34.49 13.60 -9.98
C GLU A 316 -34.89 12.18 -9.55
N GLN A 317 -35.68 11.49 -10.37
CA GLN A 317 -36.05 10.10 -10.08
C GLN A 317 -34.82 9.19 -10.07
N ARG A 318 -33.93 9.33 -11.06
CA ARG A 318 -32.68 8.55 -11.13
C ARG A 318 -31.72 8.93 -10.00
N ALA A 319 -31.62 10.20 -9.64
CA ALA A 319 -30.81 10.65 -8.52
C ALA A 319 -31.27 10.00 -7.19
N ARG A 320 -32.58 9.95 -6.95
CA ARG A 320 -33.16 9.27 -5.77
C ARG A 320 -32.83 7.78 -5.72
N LEU A 321 -32.85 7.09 -6.86
CA LEU A 321 -32.48 5.66 -6.91
C LEU A 321 -31.01 5.45 -6.52
N ILE A 322 -30.11 6.32 -6.96
CA ILE A 322 -28.68 6.26 -6.59
C ILE A 322 -28.50 6.57 -5.09
N GLN A 323 -29.19 7.58 -4.55
CA GLN A 323 -29.16 7.88 -3.12
C GLN A 323 -29.60 6.70 -2.25
N GLN A 324 -30.62 5.94 -2.69
CA GLN A 324 -31.06 4.74 -1.98
C GLN A 324 -30.02 3.62 -1.92
N VAL A 325 -29.08 3.58 -2.88
CA VAL A 325 -27.96 2.63 -2.84
C VAL A 325 -27.05 2.98 -1.66
N PHE A 326 -26.63 4.25 -1.58
CA PHE A 326 -25.80 4.74 -0.47
C PHE A 326 -26.45 4.59 0.90
N GLU A 327 -27.78 4.76 1.01
CA GLU A 327 -28.50 4.59 2.28
C GLU A 327 -28.55 3.13 2.77
N LYS A 328 -28.54 2.16 1.83
CA LYS A 328 -28.59 0.73 2.14
C LYS A 328 -27.21 0.13 2.45
N GLU A 329 -26.13 0.78 2.02
CA GLU A 329 -24.75 0.37 2.28
C GLU A 329 -24.22 0.76 3.66
N LYS A 330 -25.06 1.28 4.57
CA LYS A 330 -24.67 1.43 5.98
C LYS A 330 -24.11 0.09 6.48
N PRO A 331 -22.91 0.08 7.09
CA PRO A 331 -22.18 -1.15 7.37
C PRO A 331 -23.04 -2.09 8.21
N VAL A 332 -23.03 -3.37 7.85
CA VAL A 332 -23.48 -4.45 8.71
C VAL A 332 -22.67 -4.34 10.00
N SER A 333 -23.25 -3.74 11.04
CA SER A 333 -22.72 -3.78 12.39
C SER A 333 -22.69 -5.25 12.81
N ILE A 334 -21.50 -5.76 13.09
CA ILE A 334 -21.35 -7.04 13.80
C ILE A 334 -22.19 -6.91 15.08
N PRO A 335 -23.17 -7.80 15.35
CA PRO A 335 -23.98 -7.70 16.55
C PRO A 335 -23.08 -7.70 17.79
N GLU A 336 -23.28 -6.74 18.70
CA GLU A 336 -22.62 -6.62 20.03
C GLU A 336 -22.89 -7.81 20.97
N ALA A 337 -23.40 -8.94 20.47
CA ALA A 337 -23.65 -10.16 21.23
C ALA A 337 -22.47 -11.15 21.11
N ALA A 338 -21.26 -10.71 21.46
CA ALA A 338 -20.13 -11.59 21.77
C ALA A 338 -19.19 -11.00 22.84
N ILE A 339 -19.66 -10.00 23.61
CA ILE A 339 -18.98 -9.51 24.81
C ILE A 339 -19.98 -9.57 25.97
N GLY A 340 -20.02 -10.72 26.61
CA GLY A 340 -20.76 -11.04 27.82
C GLY A 340 -20.67 -12.56 28.00
N GLN A 341 -20.09 -13.14 29.04
CA GLN A 341 -19.99 -12.69 30.43
C GLN A 341 -18.67 -13.19 31.03
N ALA A 342 -17.93 -12.28 31.66
CA ALA A 342 -17.04 -12.62 32.77
C ALA A 342 -17.81 -12.29 34.05
N SER A 343 -18.32 -13.32 34.70
CA SER A 343 -18.88 -13.27 36.06
C SER A 343 -18.91 -14.68 36.63
N GLU A 344 -17.75 -15.12 37.14
CA GLU A 344 -17.51 -15.66 38.50
C GLU A 344 -16.09 -16.23 38.59
#